data_AF-A0A6B3G4B7-F1
#
_entry.id   AF-A0A6B3G4B7-F1
#
_cell.length_a   1.000
_cell.length_b   1.000
_cell.length_c   1.000
_cell.angle_alpha   90.00
_cell.angle_beta   90.00
_cell.angle_gamma   90.00
#
_symmetry.space_group_name_H-M   'P 1'
#
loop_
_entity.id
_entity.type
_entity.pdbx_description
1 polymer ?
#
loop_
_entity_poly.entity_id
_entity_poly.type
_entity_poly.pdbx_seq_one_letter_code
_entity_poly.pdbx_strand_id
1 'polypeptide(L)'
;MSMIVMSDPRVAAIPVRECGEPLVDVRTGPVPLLVDDRRSDPDGAFAHLRERVRDQLVAAQDRLPGGLRLLVVEGYRPPELQTQYFERYTRRLRSEHPRWTEQQVRDAASRYVSPPEIAPHSAGAAVDLTLVDADGRELD
;
A
#
# COMPACT_ATOMS: atom_id res chain seq x y z
N MET A 1 -11.09 25.07 -1.38
CA MET A 1 -9.85 24.28 -1.38
C MET A 1 -9.96 23.24 -2.49
N SER A 2 -9.02 23.16 -3.42
CA SER A 2 -9.00 22.05 -4.39
C SER A 2 -8.47 20.77 -3.74
N MET A 3 -8.99 19.62 -4.14
CA MET A 3 -8.53 18.30 -3.68
C MET A 3 -7.09 18.07 -4.16
N ILE A 4 -6.17 17.75 -3.25
CA ILE A 4 -4.78 17.36 -3.56
C ILE A 4 -4.79 15.86 -3.86
N VAL A 5 -4.33 15.47 -5.04
CA VAL A 5 -4.16 14.07 -5.44
C VAL A 5 -2.68 13.67 -5.34
N MET A 6 -2.37 12.37 -5.38
CA MET A 6 -0.97 11.93 -5.24
C MET A 6 -0.07 12.49 -6.35
N SER A 7 -0.61 12.66 -7.57
CA SER A 7 0.12 13.25 -8.69
C SER A 7 0.38 14.76 -8.58
N ASP A 8 -0.21 15.45 -7.60
CA ASP A 8 -0.11 16.92 -7.50
C ASP A 8 1.37 17.34 -7.40
N PRO A 9 1.80 18.37 -8.15
CA PRO A 9 3.19 18.82 -8.14
C PRO A 9 3.74 19.14 -6.75
N ARG A 10 2.89 19.56 -5.81
CA ARG A 10 3.30 19.83 -4.41
C ARG A 10 3.68 18.55 -3.67
N VAL A 11 3.03 17.43 -3.99
CA VAL A 11 3.34 16.11 -3.43
C VAL A 11 4.56 15.55 -4.13
N ALA A 12 4.57 15.56 -5.47
CA ALA A 12 5.67 15.02 -6.28
C ALA A 12 7.01 15.77 -6.07
N ALA A 13 6.97 17.03 -5.63
CA ALA A 13 8.17 17.80 -5.29
C ALA A 13 8.82 17.39 -3.95
N ILE A 14 8.14 16.59 -3.12
CA ILE A 14 8.71 16.10 -1.86
C ILE A 14 9.69 14.97 -2.19
N PRO A 15 11.00 15.13 -1.91
CA PRO A 15 11.97 14.11 -2.25
C PRO A 15 11.79 12.87 -1.36
N VAL A 16 11.69 11.71 -2.00
CA VAL A 16 11.79 10.42 -1.30
C VAL A 16 13.23 10.23 -0.86
N ARG A 17 13.45 9.96 0.44
CA ARG A 17 14.77 9.74 1.03
C ARG A 17 14.82 8.35 1.64
N GLU A 18 15.76 7.54 1.18
CA GLU A 18 16.07 6.26 1.82
C GLU A 18 16.49 6.51 3.28
N CYS A 19 15.88 5.78 4.22
CA CYS A 19 16.12 5.94 5.65
C CYS A 19 17.01 4.84 6.26
N GLY A 20 17.41 3.84 5.46
CA GLY A 20 18.32 2.76 5.88
C GLY A 20 17.65 1.64 6.68
N GLU A 21 16.34 1.71 6.90
CA GLU A 21 15.61 0.65 7.62
C GLU A 21 15.47 -0.61 6.75
N PRO A 22 15.67 -1.80 7.34
CA PRO A 22 15.45 -3.04 6.62
C PRO A 22 13.96 -3.24 6.33
N LEU A 23 13.68 -3.95 5.24
CA LEU A 23 12.39 -4.60 5.03
C LEU A 23 12.37 -5.90 5.82
N VAL A 24 11.36 -6.08 6.67
CA VAL A 24 11.18 -7.24 7.54
C VAL A 24 9.86 -7.93 7.23
N ASP A 25 9.85 -9.26 7.29
CA ASP A 25 8.65 -10.07 7.13
C ASP A 25 7.76 -9.94 8.38
N VAL A 26 6.55 -9.40 8.21
CA VAL A 26 5.63 -9.15 9.33
C VAL A 26 5.07 -10.42 9.97
N ARG A 27 5.22 -11.57 9.31
CA ARG A 27 4.82 -12.89 9.82
C ARG A 27 5.80 -13.44 10.85
N THR A 28 6.93 -12.76 11.04
CA THR A 28 8.01 -13.19 11.93
C THR A 28 8.17 -12.26 13.13
N GLY A 29 9.05 -12.64 14.06
CA GLY A 29 9.36 -11.86 15.26
C GLY A 29 8.46 -12.16 16.46
N PRO A 30 8.57 -11.38 17.55
CA PRO A 30 7.91 -11.68 18.83
C PRO A 30 6.38 -11.60 18.76
N VAL A 31 5.86 -10.74 17.89
CA VAL A 31 4.41 -10.56 17.67
C VAL A 31 4.16 -10.61 16.16
N PRO A 32 3.92 -11.79 15.58
CA PRO A 32 3.54 -11.92 14.18
C PRO A 32 2.20 -11.23 13.88
N LEU A 33 2.14 -10.50 12.77
CA LEU A 33 0.89 -9.98 12.23
C LEU A 33 0.23 -11.04 11.33
N LEU A 34 -1.11 -11.02 11.25
CA LEU A 34 -1.82 -11.84 10.29
C LEU A 34 -1.62 -11.26 8.89
N VAL A 35 -1.48 -12.13 7.89
CA VAL A 35 -1.29 -11.74 6.49
C VAL A 35 -2.24 -12.54 5.62
N ASP A 36 -2.91 -11.85 4.72
CA ASP A 36 -3.79 -12.40 3.70
C ASP A 36 -2.98 -12.93 2.50
N ASP A 37 -3.31 -14.10 1.97
CA ASP A 37 -2.57 -14.76 0.89
C ASP A 37 -3.02 -14.33 -0.53
N ARG A 38 -4.05 -13.50 -0.68
CA ARG A 38 -4.56 -13.02 -1.98
C ARG A 38 -3.54 -12.21 -2.77
N ARG A 39 -2.54 -11.64 -2.09
CA ARG A 39 -1.42 -10.92 -2.72
C ARG A 39 -0.13 -11.73 -2.74
N SER A 40 -0.19 -13.03 -2.45
CA SER A 40 0.99 -13.87 -2.37
C SER A 40 1.76 -13.88 -3.68
N ASP A 41 3.07 -13.65 -3.56
CA ASP A 41 4.05 -13.77 -4.62
C ASP A 41 5.15 -14.77 -4.19
N PRO A 42 5.95 -15.32 -5.13
CA PRO A 42 6.99 -16.30 -4.82
C PRO A 42 8.06 -15.80 -3.84
N ASP A 43 8.33 -14.49 -3.81
CA ASP A 43 9.36 -13.88 -2.97
C ASP A 43 8.79 -13.46 -1.59
N GLY A 44 7.47 -13.55 -1.41
CA GLY A 44 6.79 -13.10 -0.20
C GLY A 44 6.84 -11.58 0.00
N ALA A 45 7.09 -10.80 -1.05
CA ALA A 45 7.28 -9.36 -1.00
C ALA A 45 6.11 -8.64 -0.32
N PHE A 46 4.87 -9.06 -0.64
CA PHE A 46 3.64 -8.53 -0.05
C PHE A 46 3.58 -8.56 1.48
N ALA A 47 4.34 -9.44 2.15
CA ALA A 47 4.37 -9.57 3.60
C ALA A 47 5.50 -8.74 4.26
N HIS A 48 6.24 -7.94 3.50
CA HIS A 48 7.35 -7.16 4.03
C HIS A 48 6.96 -5.70 4.28
N LEU A 49 7.47 -5.12 5.35
CA LEU A 49 7.37 -3.68 5.65
C LEU A 49 8.69 -3.18 6.20
N ARG A 50 8.91 -1.86 6.18
CA ARG A 50 9.99 -1.28 7.00
C ARG A 50 9.78 -1.62 8.46
N GLU A 51 10.87 -1.93 9.15
CA GLU A 51 10.86 -2.33 10.57
C GLU A 51 10.03 -1.37 11.44
N ARG A 52 10.22 -0.05 11.31
CA ARG A 52 9.45 0.93 12.09
C ARG A 52 7.95 0.86 11.80
N VAL A 53 7.54 0.65 10.55
CA VAL A 53 6.12 0.53 10.19
C VAL A 53 5.52 -0.73 10.82
N ARG A 54 6.24 -1.85 10.75
CA ARG A 54 5.83 -3.09 11.43
C ARG A 54 5.65 -2.88 12.93
N ASP A 55 6.57 -2.20 13.59
CA ASP A 55 6.48 -1.94 15.04
C ASP A 55 5.31 -1.02 15.41
N GLN A 56 5.05 -0.02 14.58
CA GLN A 56 3.88 0.84 14.73
C GLN A 56 2.56 0.06 14.56
N LEU A 57 2.51 -0.89 13.63
CA LEU A 57 1.34 -1.76 13.45
C LEU A 57 1.13 -2.70 14.63
N VAL A 58 2.19 -3.26 15.21
CA VAL A 58 2.07 -4.06 16.45
C VAL A 58 1.53 -3.20 17.59
N ALA A 59 2.07 -2.00 17.79
CA ALA A 59 1.57 -1.07 18.80
C ALA A 59 0.12 -0.62 18.54
N ALA A 60 -0.30 -0.55 17.27
CA ALA A 60 -1.68 -0.27 16.90
C ALA A 60 -2.61 -1.46 17.19
N GLN A 61 -2.18 -2.69 16.87
CA GLN A 61 -2.92 -3.92 17.17
C GLN A 61 -3.18 -4.06 18.66
N ASP A 62 -2.20 -3.75 19.52
CA ASP A 62 -2.34 -3.80 20.99
C ASP A 62 -3.38 -2.82 21.54
N ARG A 63 -3.79 -1.83 20.75
CA ARG A 63 -4.81 -0.83 21.11
C ARG A 63 -6.19 -1.14 20.54
N LEU A 64 -6.33 -2.19 19.74
CA LEU A 64 -7.62 -2.59 19.23
C LEU A 64 -8.54 -3.09 20.36
N PRO A 65 -9.86 -2.91 20.22
CA PRO A 65 -10.83 -3.62 21.05
C PRO A 65 -10.56 -5.13 21.08
N GLY A 66 -10.85 -5.75 22.22
CA GLY A 66 -10.67 -7.20 22.38
C GLY A 66 -11.44 -7.99 21.31
N GLY A 67 -10.79 -9.02 20.77
CA GLY A 67 -11.36 -9.86 19.71
C GLY A 67 -11.13 -9.32 18.28
N LEU A 68 -10.46 -8.18 18.11
CA LEU A 68 -10.07 -7.65 16.81
C LEU A 68 -8.57 -7.80 16.57
N ARG A 69 -8.20 -8.06 15.32
CA ARG A 69 -6.80 -8.11 14.88
C ARG A 69 -6.63 -7.41 13.54
N LEU A 70 -5.41 -6.92 13.29
CA LEU A 70 -5.02 -6.42 11.97
C LEU A 70 -4.74 -7.61 11.04
N LEU A 71 -5.27 -7.55 9.82
CA LEU A 71 -4.91 -8.43 8.71
C LEU A 71 -4.22 -7.60 7.63
N VAL A 72 -2.92 -7.87 7.41
CA VAL A 72 -2.13 -7.21 6.37
C VAL A 72 -2.49 -7.83 5.02
N VAL A 73 -2.96 -7.01 4.08
CA VAL A 73 -3.33 -7.42 2.72
C VAL A 73 -2.16 -7.22 1.77
N GLU A 74 -1.48 -6.07 1.83
CA GLU A 74 -0.33 -5.78 0.97
C GLU A 74 0.62 -4.78 1.64
N GLY A 75 1.86 -5.20 1.90
CA GLY A 75 2.96 -4.35 2.33
C GLY A 75 3.82 -3.91 1.15
N TYR A 76 5.06 -4.38 1.10
CA TYR A 76 6.01 -4.02 0.07
C TYR A 76 5.55 -4.51 -1.31
N ARG A 77 5.55 -3.58 -2.27
CA ARG A 77 5.19 -3.85 -3.67
C ARG A 77 6.40 -3.58 -4.57
N PRO A 78 6.94 -4.60 -5.27
CA PRO A 78 8.04 -4.39 -6.20
C PRO A 78 7.75 -3.26 -7.21
N PRO A 79 8.73 -2.42 -7.59
CA PRO A 79 8.53 -1.29 -8.50
C PRO A 79 7.86 -1.67 -9.83
N GLU A 80 8.19 -2.84 -10.37
CA GLU A 80 7.61 -3.37 -11.61
C GLU A 80 6.11 -3.65 -11.43
N LEU A 81 5.72 -4.22 -10.28
CA LEU A 81 4.33 -4.51 -9.95
C LEU A 81 3.52 -3.21 -9.76
N GLN A 82 4.11 -2.21 -9.10
CA GLN A 82 3.51 -0.88 -8.98
C GLN A 82 3.25 -0.25 -10.36
N THR A 83 4.23 -0.33 -11.26
CA THR A 83 4.10 0.16 -12.64
C THR A 83 2.96 -0.53 -13.37
N GLN A 84 2.87 -1.86 -13.27
CA GLN A 84 1.79 -2.64 -13.86
C GLN A 84 0.41 -2.23 -13.32
N TYR A 85 0.27 -2.04 -12.01
CA TYR A 85 -1.00 -1.60 -11.40
C TYR A 85 -1.43 -0.23 -11.93
N PHE A 86 -0.49 0.72 -11.98
CA PHE A 86 -0.77 2.08 -12.47
C PHE A 86 -1.14 2.08 -13.96
N GLU A 87 -0.39 1.35 -14.79
CA GLU A 87 -0.67 1.22 -16.22
C GLU A 87 -2.01 0.54 -16.49
N ARG A 88 -2.33 -0.54 -15.76
CA ARG A 88 -3.61 -1.23 -15.90
C ARG A 88 -4.77 -0.29 -15.58
N TYR A 89 -4.67 0.48 -14.50
CA TYR A 89 -5.73 1.38 -14.09
C TYR A 89 -5.89 2.59 -15.02
N THR A 90 -4.78 3.20 -15.46
CA THR A 90 -4.83 4.28 -16.47
C THR A 90 -5.42 3.79 -17.80
N ARG A 91 -5.11 2.57 -18.23
CA ARG A 91 -5.69 1.98 -19.45
C ARG A 91 -7.19 1.80 -19.34
N ARG A 92 -7.67 1.34 -18.17
CA ARG A 92 -9.11 1.26 -17.86
C ARG A 92 -9.76 2.65 -17.93
N LEU A 93 -9.21 3.65 -17.26
CA LEU A 93 -9.74 5.02 -17.27
C LEU A 93 -9.78 5.64 -18.68
N ARG A 94 -8.76 5.39 -19.52
CA ARG A 94 -8.78 5.83 -20.94
C ARG A 94 -9.95 5.21 -21.71
N SER A 95 -10.26 3.94 -21.45
CA SER A 95 -11.38 3.25 -22.11
C SER A 95 -12.74 3.75 -21.62
N GLU A 96 -12.89 4.04 -20.33
CA GLU A 96 -14.12 4.55 -19.73
C GLU A 96 -14.34 6.04 -20.04
N HIS A 97 -13.27 6.79 -20.31
CA HIS A 97 -13.30 8.23 -20.58
C HIS A 97 -12.48 8.63 -21.83
N PRO A 98 -12.91 8.30 -23.06
CA PRO A 98 -12.11 8.50 -24.27
C PRO A 98 -11.76 9.96 -24.63
N ARG A 99 -12.43 10.93 -24.00
CA ARG A 99 -12.19 12.37 -24.22
C ARG A 99 -11.24 13.00 -23.21
N TRP A 100 -10.81 12.26 -22.19
CA TRP A 100 -9.88 12.78 -21.19
C TRP A 100 -8.48 12.93 -21.77
N THR A 101 -7.80 13.99 -21.36
CA THR A 101 -6.38 14.17 -21.63
C THR A 101 -5.55 13.18 -20.81
N GLU A 102 -4.29 12.98 -21.19
CA GLU A 102 -3.36 12.13 -20.41
C GLU A 102 -3.21 12.62 -18.98
N GLN A 103 -3.16 13.93 -18.77
CA GLN A 103 -3.08 14.53 -17.45
C GLN A 103 -4.33 14.23 -16.62
N GLN A 104 -5.53 14.34 -17.20
CA GLN A 104 -6.78 14.00 -16.51
C GLN A 104 -6.84 12.53 -16.10
N VAL A 105 -6.40 11.62 -16.99
CA VAL A 105 -6.29 10.19 -16.68
C VAL A 105 -5.28 9.95 -15.57
N ARG A 106 -4.10 10.58 -15.62
CA ARG A 106 -3.06 10.43 -14.62
C ARG A 106 -3.53 10.93 -13.25
N ASP A 107 -4.17 12.09 -13.21
CA ASP A 107 -4.71 12.66 -11.96
C ASP A 107 -5.84 11.81 -11.39
N ALA A 108 -6.75 11.30 -12.24
CA ALA A 108 -7.80 10.38 -11.81
C ALA A 108 -7.23 9.04 -11.30
N ALA A 109 -6.23 8.47 -11.98
CA ALA A 109 -5.56 7.25 -11.55
C ALA A 109 -4.88 7.42 -10.18
N SER A 110 -4.19 8.55 -10.01
CA SER A 110 -3.46 8.91 -8.79
C SER A 110 -4.34 9.15 -7.56
N ARG A 111 -5.67 9.07 -7.68
CA ARG A 111 -6.58 9.07 -6.52
C ARG A 111 -6.59 7.73 -5.79
N TYR A 112 -6.27 6.65 -6.49
CA TYR A 112 -6.39 5.28 -5.98
C TYR A 112 -5.11 4.48 -6.12
N VAL A 113 -4.29 4.75 -7.13
CA VAL A 113 -3.02 4.06 -7.36
C VAL A 113 -1.92 5.10 -7.50
N SER A 114 -0.92 5.06 -6.62
CA SER A 114 0.19 6.01 -6.67
C SER A 114 0.93 5.90 -8.01
N PRO A 115 1.32 7.03 -8.63
CA PRO A 115 2.30 7.00 -9.71
C PRO A 115 3.59 6.28 -9.28
N PRO A 116 4.24 5.49 -10.16
CA PRO A 116 5.39 4.67 -9.79
C PRO A 116 6.54 5.44 -9.11
N GLU A 117 6.77 6.68 -9.53
CA GLU A 117 7.85 7.55 -9.03
C GLU A 117 7.67 8.01 -7.58
N ILE A 118 6.48 7.85 -6.99
CA ILE A 118 6.16 8.29 -5.63
C ILE A 118 5.43 7.21 -4.82
N ALA A 119 5.50 5.95 -5.25
CA ALA A 119 4.72 4.88 -4.66
C ALA A 119 5.26 4.43 -3.27
N PRO A 120 4.47 4.59 -2.19
CA PRO A 120 4.96 4.31 -0.85
C PRO A 120 5.08 2.81 -0.54
N HIS A 121 4.28 1.95 -1.18
CA HIS A 121 4.42 0.50 -1.06
C HIS A 121 5.79 0.01 -1.58
N SER A 122 6.29 0.60 -2.66
CA SER A 122 7.63 0.29 -3.19
C SER A 122 8.76 0.82 -2.33
N ALA A 123 8.46 1.64 -1.33
CA ALA A 123 9.42 2.01 -0.28
C ALA A 123 9.25 1.17 1.00
N GLY A 124 8.32 0.21 1.03
CA GLY A 124 7.95 -0.55 2.23
C GLY A 124 7.34 0.32 3.33
N ALA A 125 6.85 1.51 2.97
CA ALA A 125 6.41 2.56 3.89
C ALA A 125 4.88 2.75 3.90
N ALA A 126 4.14 1.87 3.22
CA ALA A 126 2.69 1.80 3.23
C ALA A 126 2.22 0.37 3.40
N VAL A 127 1.01 0.22 3.91
CA VAL A 127 0.35 -1.05 4.16
C VAL A 127 -1.13 -0.91 3.82
N ASP A 128 -1.64 -1.85 3.03
CA ASP A 128 -3.07 -2.09 2.89
C ASP A 128 -3.45 -3.14 3.95
N LEU A 129 -4.44 -2.82 4.79
CA LEU A 129 -4.89 -3.71 5.86
C LEU A 129 -6.41 -3.65 6.03
N THR A 130 -6.94 -4.70 6.63
CA THR A 130 -8.32 -4.77 7.12
C THR A 130 -8.32 -5.29 8.57
N LEU A 131 -9.51 -5.42 9.16
CA LEU A 131 -9.72 -6.01 10.47
C LEU A 131 -10.35 -7.39 10.33
N VAL A 132 -9.95 -8.29 11.22
CA VAL A 132 -10.61 -9.59 11.40
C VAL A 132 -11.12 -9.75 12.82
N ASP A 133 -12.20 -10.51 12.98
CA ASP A 133 -12.72 -10.94 14.28
C ASP A 133 -11.89 -12.09 14.90
N ALA A 134 -12.33 -12.55 16.07
CA ALA A 134 -11.68 -13.64 16.81
C ALA A 134 -11.71 -14.99 16.08
N ASP A 135 -12.65 -15.16 15.14
CA ASP A 135 -12.75 -16.35 14.29
C ASP A 135 -11.97 -16.19 12.97
N GLY A 136 -11.31 -15.04 12.76
CA GLY A 136 -10.53 -14.73 11.57
C GLY A 136 -11.38 -14.26 10.39
N ARG A 137 -12.64 -13.86 10.59
CA ARG A 137 -13.48 -13.30 9.52
C ARG A 137 -13.17 -11.82 9.31
N GLU A 138 -12.94 -11.45 8.06
CA GLU A 138 -12.82 -10.04 7.66
C GLU A 138 -14.11 -9.27 8.00
N LEU A 139 -13.94 -8.03 8.48
CA LEU A 139 -15.02 -7.16 8.95
C LEU A 139 -15.38 -6.03 7.97
N ASP A 140 -14.74 -5.99 6.80
CA ASP A 140 -14.98 -5.04 5.70
C ASP A 140 -15.41 -5.79 4.43
#